data_AF-A0A554IZT6-F1
#
_entry.id   AF-A0A554IZT6-F1
#
_cell.length_a   1.000
_cell.length_b   1.000
_cell.length_c   1.000
_cell.angle_alpha   90.00
_cell.angle_beta   90.00
_cell.angle_gamma   90.00
#
_symmetry.space_group_name_H-M   'P 1'
#
loop_
_entity.id
_entity.type
_entity.pdbx_description
1 polymer ?
#
loop_
_entity_poly.entity_id
_entity_poly.type
_entity_poly.pdbx_seq_one_letter_code
_entity_poly.pdbx_strand_id
1 'polypeptide(L)'
;MKKKSTVPLCVANGATFLDAQYLEGWAHRINVDRLSLSSSCNCILGQLEGGFVEGKEKLGLGFRSGLSYGFDTFAIWRYSWLTKEWKREIAKRMQAQ
;
A
#
# COMPACT_ATOMS: atom_id res chain seq x y z
N MET A 1 -4.99 12.87 -22.49
CA MET A 1 -4.28 11.57 -22.40
C MET A 1 -4.40 11.00 -20.99
N LYS A 2 -5.04 9.84 -20.80
CA LYS A 2 -5.03 9.15 -19.49
C LYS A 2 -3.66 8.47 -19.34
N LYS A 3 -2.76 9.00 -18.50
CA LYS A 3 -1.48 8.33 -18.19
C LYS A 3 -1.80 6.93 -17.64
N LYS A 4 -1.30 5.86 -18.27
CA LYS A 4 -1.38 4.51 -17.72
C LYS A 4 -0.61 4.51 -16.40
N SER A 5 -1.29 4.33 -15.27
CA SER A 5 -0.63 4.25 -13.97
C SER A 5 0.19 2.97 -13.88
N THR A 6 1.47 3.09 -13.58
CA THR A 6 2.39 1.96 -13.39
C THR A 6 2.38 1.51 -11.91
N VAL A 7 2.78 0.27 -11.64
CA VAL A 7 2.86 -0.25 -10.26
C VAL A 7 3.74 0.63 -9.36
N PRO A 8 4.96 1.06 -9.76
CA PRO A 8 5.80 1.93 -8.93
C PRO A 8 5.14 3.28 -8.63
N LEU A 9 4.46 3.88 -9.61
CA LEU A 9 3.77 5.17 -9.40
C LEU A 9 2.61 5.04 -8.40
N CYS A 10 1.82 3.97 -8.51
CA CYS A 10 0.75 3.70 -7.54
C CYS A 10 1.30 3.55 -6.12
N VAL A 11 2.37 2.76 -5.95
CA VAL A 11 2.99 2.54 -4.63
C VAL A 11 3.57 3.82 -4.06
N ALA A 12 4.27 4.63 -4.87
CA ALA A 12 4.79 5.91 -4.42
C ALA A 12 3.68 6.84 -3.94
N ASN A 13 2.58 6.96 -4.71
CA ASN A 13 1.42 7.75 -4.30
C ASN A 13 0.77 7.23 -3.01
N GLY A 14 0.66 5.91 -2.86
CA GLY A 14 0.13 5.30 -1.65
C GLY A 14 1.03 5.55 -0.45
N ALA A 15 2.35 5.48 -0.62
CA ALA A 15 3.30 5.74 0.45
C ALA A 15 3.25 7.22 0.89
N THR A 16 3.20 8.16 -0.05
CA THR A 16 2.96 9.60 0.23
C THR A 16 1.61 9.83 0.92
N PHE A 17 0.57 9.10 0.52
CA PHE A 17 -0.72 9.16 1.21
C PHE A 17 -0.58 8.71 2.67
N LEU A 18 0.09 7.59 2.94
CA LEU A 18 0.30 7.10 4.31
C LEU A 18 1.16 8.06 5.16
N ASP A 19 2.15 8.71 4.56
CA ASP A 19 2.94 9.75 5.25
C ASP A 19 2.06 10.88 5.78
N ALA A 20 1.07 11.29 4.98
CA ALA A 20 0.13 12.32 5.40
C ALA A 20 -0.85 11.85 6.50
N GLN A 21 -1.11 10.55 6.62
CA GLN A 21 -2.07 9.99 7.59
C GLN A 21 -1.44 9.59 8.92
N TYR A 22 -0.23 9.04 8.88
CA TYR A 22 0.42 8.44 10.05
C TYR A 22 1.69 9.17 10.49
N LEU A 23 2.03 10.29 9.81
CA LEU A 23 3.35 10.90 9.89
C LEU A 23 4.44 9.89 9.49
N GLU A 24 5.69 10.26 9.76
CA GLU A 24 6.83 9.39 9.57
C GLU A 24 6.80 8.20 10.54
N GLY A 25 7.13 7.00 10.03
CA GLY A 25 7.31 5.79 10.85
C GLY A 25 6.31 4.65 10.63
N TRP A 26 5.25 4.85 9.84
CA TRP A 26 4.30 3.75 9.52
C TRP A 26 4.98 2.54 8.88
N ALA A 27 6.07 2.76 8.14
CA ALA A 27 6.85 1.70 7.50
C ALA A 27 7.38 0.67 8.51
N HIS A 28 7.78 1.10 9.71
CA HIS A 28 8.27 0.21 10.78
C HIS A 28 7.18 -0.62 11.45
N ARG A 29 5.91 -0.25 11.24
CA ARG A 29 4.75 -1.03 11.72
C ARG A 29 4.41 -2.19 10.79
N ILE A 30 5.00 -2.23 9.59
CA ILE A 30 4.75 -3.29 8.60
C ILE A 30 5.75 -4.43 8.79
N ASN A 31 5.24 -5.63 9.03
CA ASN A 31 6.00 -6.85 8.88
C ASN A 31 6.17 -7.17 7.38
N VAL A 32 7.33 -6.81 6.84
CA VAL A 32 7.70 -6.96 5.42
C VAL A 32 7.74 -8.43 4.98
N ASP A 33 8.11 -9.35 5.87
CA ASP A 33 8.17 -10.78 5.56
C ASP A 33 6.79 -11.36 5.30
N ARG A 34 5.81 -10.92 6.10
CA ARG A 34 4.41 -11.34 5.98
C ARG A 34 3.63 -10.55 4.94
N LEU A 35 4.16 -9.42 4.45
CA LEU A 35 3.44 -8.52 3.55
C LEU A 35 2.98 -9.22 2.26
N SER A 36 1.66 -9.19 2.02
CA SER A 36 1.02 -9.69 0.81
C SER A 36 -0.24 -8.88 0.48
N LEU A 37 -0.27 -8.22 -0.68
CA LEU A 37 -1.40 -7.38 -1.08
C LEU A 37 -2.65 -8.17 -1.45
N SER A 38 -2.53 -9.47 -1.72
CA SER A 38 -3.69 -10.36 -1.93
C SER A 38 -4.34 -10.83 -0.62
N SER A 39 -3.76 -10.51 0.54
CA SER A 39 -4.29 -10.87 1.86
C SER A 39 -4.94 -9.66 2.52
N SER A 40 -6.21 -9.75 2.91
CA SER A 40 -6.90 -8.66 3.60
C SER A 40 -6.28 -8.29 4.96
N CYS A 41 -5.64 -9.24 5.64
CA CYS A 41 -5.00 -9.02 6.94
C CYS A 41 -3.50 -8.72 6.84
N ASN A 42 -2.79 -9.33 5.88
CA ASN A 42 -1.34 -9.12 5.75
C ASN A 42 -0.98 -8.05 4.69
N CYS A 43 -1.94 -7.40 4.02
CA CYS A 43 -1.67 -6.23 3.20
C CYS A 43 -1.33 -5.01 4.05
N ILE A 44 -0.96 -3.89 3.41
CA ILE A 44 -0.57 -2.65 4.09
C ILE A 44 -1.67 -2.16 5.05
N LEU A 45 -2.89 -2.04 4.55
CA LEU A 45 -4.03 -1.58 5.36
C LEU A 45 -4.39 -2.57 6.46
N GLY A 46 -4.32 -3.87 6.17
CA GLY A 46 -4.56 -4.93 7.14
C GLY A 46 -3.60 -4.87 8.34
N GLN A 47 -2.32 -4.63 8.08
CA GLN A 47 -1.31 -4.54 9.14
C GLN A 47 -1.39 -3.22 9.93
N LEU A 48 -1.77 -2.12 9.29
CA LEU A 48 -1.89 -0.82 9.98
C LEU A 48 -3.19 -0.68 10.78
N GLU A 49 -4.31 -1.20 10.25
CA GLU A 49 -5.66 -0.91 10.74
C GLU A 49 -6.44 -2.13 11.22
N GLY A 50 -5.86 -3.33 11.14
CA GLY A 50 -6.47 -4.60 11.56
C GLY A 50 -7.21 -5.34 10.45
N GLY A 51 -7.43 -4.70 9.29
CA GLY A 51 -8.07 -5.31 8.13
C GLY A 51 -8.17 -4.35 6.94
N PHE A 52 -8.30 -4.91 5.74
CA PHE A 52 -8.37 -4.12 4.50
C PHE A 52 -9.65 -3.28 4.40
N VAL A 53 -10.79 -3.83 4.81
CA VAL A 53 -12.09 -3.14 4.72
C VAL A 53 -12.11 -2.00 5.73
N GLU A 54 -11.77 -2.30 6.97
CA GLU A 54 -11.67 -1.37 8.09
C GLU A 54 -10.68 -0.25 7.79
N GLY A 55 -9.51 -0.60 7.24
CA GLY A 55 -8.51 0.38 6.84
C GLY A 55 -8.99 1.28 5.70
N LYS A 56 -9.74 0.77 4.74
CA LYS A 56 -10.33 1.60 3.69
C LYS A 56 -11.37 2.57 4.23
N GLU A 57 -12.25 2.12 5.11
CA GLU A 57 -13.27 2.98 5.72
C GLU A 57 -12.65 4.08 6.56
N LYS A 58 -11.72 3.74 7.47
CA LYS A 58 -11.03 4.70 8.33
C LYS A 58 -10.27 5.76 7.53
N LEU A 59 -9.65 5.36 6.42
CA LEU A 59 -8.84 6.25 5.57
C LEU A 59 -9.65 6.92 4.44
N GLY A 60 -10.97 6.74 4.40
CA GLY A 60 -11.82 7.31 3.35
C GLY A 60 -11.48 6.82 1.93
N LEU A 61 -10.92 5.61 1.80
CA LEU A 61 -10.44 5.04 0.55
C LEU A 61 -11.55 4.29 -0.20
N GLY A 62 -12.12 4.96 -1.19
CA GLY A 62 -12.92 4.30 -2.22
C GLY A 62 -12.09 3.36 -3.11
N PHE A 63 -12.78 2.59 -3.96
CA PHE A 63 -12.13 1.65 -4.86
C PHE A 63 -11.13 2.33 -5.82
N ARG A 64 -11.49 3.48 -6.40
CA ARG A 64 -10.62 4.20 -7.36
C ARG A 64 -9.35 4.77 -6.71
N SER A 65 -9.44 5.26 -5.47
CA SER A 65 -8.27 5.73 -4.73
C SER A 65 -7.39 4.57 -4.29
N GLY A 66 -7.99 3.45 -3.84
CA GLY A 66 -7.25 2.21 -3.54
C GLY A 66 -6.39 1.72 -4.71
N LEU A 67 -6.92 1.74 -5.93
CA LEU A 67 -6.17 1.42 -7.15
C LEU A 67 -5.05 2.44 -7.43
N SER A 68 -5.36 3.73 -7.28
CA SER A 68 -4.42 4.83 -7.58
C SER A 68 -3.26 4.91 -6.59
N TYR A 69 -3.47 4.41 -5.37
CA TYR A 69 -2.49 4.30 -4.28
C TYR A 69 -1.87 2.91 -4.17
N GLY A 70 -2.21 1.97 -5.06
CA GLY A 70 -1.60 0.65 -5.09
C GLY A 70 -1.97 -0.24 -3.89
N PHE A 71 -3.04 0.07 -3.18
CA PHE A 71 -3.62 -0.80 -2.15
C PHE A 71 -4.47 -1.92 -2.77
N ASP A 72 -4.88 -1.76 -4.03
CA ASP A 72 -5.79 -2.67 -4.73
C ASP A 72 -5.42 -2.77 -6.23
N THR A 73 -5.97 -3.75 -6.94
CA THR A 73 -5.84 -3.94 -8.39
C THR A 73 -7.05 -4.66 -8.99
N PHE A 74 -7.41 -4.32 -10.23
CA PHE A 74 -8.42 -5.07 -11.00
C PHE A 74 -7.99 -6.49 -11.38
N ALA A 75 -6.69 -6.77 -11.31
CA ALA A 75 -6.09 -7.99 -11.83
C ALA A 75 -5.32 -8.69 -10.73
N ILE A 76 -5.82 -9.86 -10.30
CA ILE A 76 -5.28 -10.64 -9.17
C ILE A 76 -3.78 -10.93 -9.36
N TRP A 77 -3.34 -11.24 -10.59
CA TRP A 77 -1.92 -11.51 -10.87
C TRP A 77 -1.00 -10.31 -10.57
N ARG A 78 -1.52 -9.08 -10.62
CA ARG A 78 -0.75 -7.86 -10.31
C ARG A 78 -0.48 -7.69 -8.81
N TYR A 79 -1.15 -8.42 -7.92
CA TYR A 79 -0.86 -8.36 -6.49
C TYR A 79 0.58 -8.77 -6.17
N SER A 80 1.15 -9.71 -6.92
CA SER A 80 2.56 -10.09 -6.77
C SER A 80 3.51 -8.92 -7.05
N TRP A 81 3.24 -8.15 -8.11
CA TRP A 81 4.02 -6.98 -8.47
C TRP A 81 3.84 -5.83 -7.49
N LEU A 82 2.60 -5.53 -7.09
CA LEU A 82 2.32 -4.53 -6.06
C LEU A 82 2.99 -4.89 -4.74
N THR A 83 2.93 -6.15 -4.33
CA THR A 83 3.62 -6.63 -3.11
C THR A 83 5.12 -6.40 -3.21
N LYS A 84 5.74 -6.79 -4.32
CA LYS A 84 7.18 -6.60 -4.52
C LYS A 84 7.57 -5.12 -4.46
N GLU A 85 6.80 -4.24 -5.11
CA GLU A 85 7.08 -2.81 -5.11
C GLU A 85 6.82 -2.17 -3.74
N TRP A 86 5.78 -2.56 -3.01
CA TRP A 86 5.57 -2.12 -1.63
C TRP A 86 6.71 -2.54 -0.71
N LYS A 87 7.21 -3.78 -0.82
CA LYS A 87 8.39 -4.23 -0.04
C LYS A 87 9.62 -3.36 -0.34
N ARG A 88 9.84 -3.00 -1.60
CA ARG A 88 10.94 -2.09 -1.99
C ARG A 88 10.77 -0.71 -1.39
N GLU A 89 9.57 -0.16 -1.44
CA GLU A 89 9.27 1.17 -0.91
C GLU A 89 9.44 1.24 0.62
N ILE A 90 8.94 0.22 1.34
CA ILE A 90 9.13 0.11 2.79
C ILE A 90 10.62 -0.01 3.14
N ALA A 91 11.37 -0.86 2.43
CA ALA A 91 12.80 -1.03 2.68
C ALA A 91 13.60 0.28 2.53
N LYS A 92 13.29 1.10 1.52
CA LYS A 92 13.91 2.43 1.36
C LYS A 92 13.63 3.33 2.55
N ARG A 93 12.39 3.33 3.04
CA ARG A 93 11.94 4.17 4.16
C ARG A 93 12.58 3.75 5.48
N MET A 94 12.77 2.45 5.68
CA MET A 94 13.49 1.92 6.84
C MET A 94 14.99 2.26 6.84
N GLN A 95 15.59 2.59 5.69
CA GLN A 95 17.00 2.97 5.56
C GLN A 95 17.23 4.49 5.61
N ALA A 96 16.19 5.29 5.39
CA ALA A 96 16.26 6.75 5.26
C ALA A 96 15.97 7.49 6.58
N GLN A 97 15.82 6.76 7.69
CA GLN A 97 15.60 7.26 9.05
C GLN A 97 16.65 6.68 10.00
#